data_AF-A0A972WCQ7-F1
#
_entry.id   AF-A0A972WCQ7-F1
#
_cell.length_a   1.000
_cell.length_b   1.000
_cell.length_c   1.000
_cell.angle_alpha   90.00
_cell.angle_beta   90.00
_cell.angle_gamma   90.00
#
_symmetry.space_group_name_H-M   'P 1'
#
loop_
_entity.id
_entity.type
_entity.pdbx_description
1 polymer ?
#
loop_
_entity_poly.entity_id
_entity_poly.type
_entity_poly.pdbx_seq_one_letter_code
_entity_poly.pdbx_strand_id
1 'polypeptide(L)'
;MNISRTSGDCSAKRTSGRWLNNRAENSHQGFRSREGAMAKYRDIKTRQKFASAHAAIHNHSNLDRHRNRRDMFKQNPSAALAEWRQLAA
;
A
#
# COMPACT_ATOMS: atom_id res chain seq x y z
N MET A 1 -14.11 53.41 -13.94
CA MET A 1 -13.51 52.90 -12.69
C MET A 1 -12.85 51.55 -12.98
N ASN A 2 -11.55 51.55 -13.26
CA ASN A 2 -10.76 50.34 -13.46
C ASN A 2 -10.23 49.88 -12.11
N ILE A 3 -10.64 48.70 -11.65
CA ILE A 3 -10.03 48.07 -10.49
C ILE A 3 -8.98 47.10 -11.02
N SER A 4 -7.73 47.52 -10.87
CA SER A 4 -6.50 46.80 -11.13
C SER A 4 -6.52 45.42 -10.46
N ARG A 5 -6.40 44.35 -11.25
CA ARG A 5 -6.20 42.98 -10.75
C ARG A 5 -4.72 42.85 -10.37
N THR A 6 -4.36 43.31 -9.17
CA THR A 6 -3.03 43.06 -8.62
C THR A 6 -2.92 41.59 -8.24
N SER A 7 -1.92 40.95 -8.84
CA SER A 7 -1.27 39.72 -8.39
C SER A 7 -1.19 39.62 -6.87
N GLY A 8 -1.66 38.50 -6.32
CA GLY A 8 -1.73 38.29 -4.88
C GLY A 8 -1.80 36.81 -4.54
N ASP A 9 -0.62 36.21 -4.59
CA ASP A 9 -0.15 35.13 -3.72
C ASP A 9 -0.69 33.69 -3.86
N CYS A 10 0.32 32.86 -4.11
CA CYS A 10 0.55 31.47 -3.80
C CYS A 10 -0.63 30.51 -3.72
N SER A 11 -0.45 29.41 -4.46
CA SER A 11 -0.56 28.03 -4.00
C SER A 11 -0.48 27.88 -2.47
N ALA A 12 -1.54 28.30 -1.78
CA ALA A 12 -1.82 27.93 -0.41
C ALA A 12 -2.03 26.43 -0.50
N LYS A 13 -0.94 25.71 -0.23
CA LYS A 13 -0.92 24.27 -0.06
C LYS A 13 -2.15 23.97 0.76
N ARG A 14 -3.15 23.37 0.11
CA ARG A 14 -4.38 22.92 0.76
C ARG A 14 -3.96 21.77 1.67
N THR A 15 -3.33 22.09 2.79
CA THR A 15 -3.02 21.19 3.89
C THR A 15 -4.34 20.94 4.61
N SER A 16 -5.29 20.34 3.90
CA SER A 16 -6.49 19.81 4.53
C SER A 16 -6.02 18.70 5.46
N GLY A 17 -6.11 18.90 6.78
CA GLY A 17 -5.69 17.94 7.80
C GLY A 17 -6.22 16.52 7.60
N ARG A 18 -7.31 16.38 6.84
CA ARG A 18 -7.81 15.10 6.28
C ARG A 18 -6.75 14.26 5.55
N TRP A 19 -5.85 14.85 4.77
CA TRP A 19 -4.83 14.09 4.03
C TRP A 19 -3.68 13.60 4.91
N LEU A 20 -3.39 14.31 6.00
CA LEU A 20 -2.39 13.89 6.99
C LEU A 20 -2.92 12.71 7.80
N ASN A 21 -4.17 12.79 8.25
CA ASN A 21 -4.85 11.70 8.95
C ASN A 21 -5.03 10.49 8.01
N ASN A 22 -5.47 10.67 6.76
CA ASN A 22 -5.52 9.57 5.78
C ASN A 22 -4.15 8.92 5.55
N ARG A 23 -3.02 9.64 5.64
CA ARG A 23 -1.68 9.05 5.48
C ARG A 23 -1.29 8.20 6.69
N ALA A 24 -1.55 8.69 7.91
CA ALA A 24 -1.31 7.96 9.15
C ALA A 24 -2.24 6.74 9.29
N GLU A 25 -3.49 6.85 8.84
CA GLU A 25 -4.45 5.76 8.84
C GLU A 25 -4.12 4.72 7.75
N ASN A 26 -3.72 5.15 6.55
CA ASN A 26 -3.34 4.23 5.48
C ASN A 26 -2.05 3.45 5.79
N SER A 27 -1.10 4.02 6.54
CA SER A 27 0.10 3.26 6.95
C SER A 27 -0.24 2.13 7.92
N HIS A 28 -1.26 2.30 8.78
CA HIS A 28 -1.75 1.27 9.69
C HIS A 28 -2.68 0.26 9.02
N GLN A 29 -3.17 0.53 7.80
CA GLN A 29 -4.20 -0.30 7.18
C GLN A 29 -3.75 -1.76 6.97
N GLY A 30 -2.53 -1.97 6.48
CA GLY A 30 -1.99 -3.33 6.30
C GLY A 30 -1.79 -4.07 7.62
N PHE A 31 -1.41 -3.34 8.67
CA PHE A 31 -1.28 -3.88 10.03
C PHE A 31 -2.65 -4.27 10.59
N ARG A 32 -3.66 -3.39 10.51
CA ARG A 32 -5.03 -3.69 10.94
C ARG A 32 -5.65 -4.86 10.19
N SER A 33 -5.45 -4.95 8.87
CA SER A 33 -5.95 -6.08 8.09
C SER A 33 -5.30 -7.40 8.53
N ARG A 34 -4.00 -7.40 8.85
CA ARG A 34 -3.33 -8.58 9.41
C ARG A 34 -3.84 -8.91 10.80
N GLU A 35 -3.96 -7.94 11.70
CA GLU A 35 -4.49 -8.15 13.05
C GLU A 35 -5.92 -8.70 13.01
N GLY A 36 -6.78 -8.19 12.13
CA GLY A 36 -8.13 -8.70 11.95
C GLY A 36 -8.18 -10.14 11.42
N ALA A 37 -7.29 -10.51 10.49
CA ALA A 37 -7.16 -11.91 10.06
C ALA A 37 -6.60 -12.79 11.19
N MET A 38 -5.65 -12.26 11.96
CA MET A 38 -5.02 -12.94 13.08
C MET A 38 -5.96 -13.14 14.28
N ALA A 39 -6.92 -12.25 14.52
CA ALA A 39 -7.91 -12.34 15.58
C ALA A 39 -8.90 -13.52 15.41
N LYS A 40 -9.00 -14.07 14.20
CA LYS A 40 -9.83 -15.26 13.91
C LYS A 40 -9.18 -16.56 14.37
N TYR A 41 -7.87 -16.58 14.63
CA TYR A 41 -7.18 -17.77 15.12
C TYR A 41 -7.31 -17.87 16.65
N ARG A 42 -7.76 -19.04 17.12
CA ARG A 42 -7.95 -19.32 18.54
C ARG A 42 -6.64 -19.65 19.26
N ASP A 43 -5.63 -20.13 18.55
CA ASP A 43 -4.31 -20.50 19.08
C ASP A 43 -3.21 -19.54 18.62
N ILE A 44 -2.38 -19.11 19.57
CA ILE A 44 -1.23 -18.22 19.39
C ILE A 44 -0.18 -18.88 18.49
N LYS A 45 0.07 -20.18 18.63
CA LYS A 45 1.09 -20.88 17.83
C LYS A 45 0.74 -20.86 16.33
N THR A 46 -0.53 -21.12 16.00
CA THR A 46 -1.04 -21.08 14.62
C THR A 46 -0.96 -19.67 14.04
N ARG A 47 -1.29 -18.65 14.85
CA ARG A 47 -1.14 -17.24 14.48
C ARG A 47 0.32 -16.89 14.16
N GLN A 48 1.27 -17.34 14.98
CA GLN A 48 2.68 -17.06 14.77
C GLN A 48 3.25 -17.74 13.51
N LYS A 49 2.88 -19.00 13.26
CA LYS A 49 3.26 -19.72 12.03
C LYS A 49 2.72 -19.01 10.77
N PHE A 50 1.46 -18.60 10.80
CA PHE A 50 0.86 -17.82 9.72
C PHE A 50 1.59 -16.48 9.51
N ALA A 51 1.87 -15.74 10.58
CA ALA A 51 2.58 -14.47 10.50
C ALA A 51 3.97 -14.60 9.87
N SER A 52 4.73 -15.63 10.23
CA SER A 52 6.06 -15.90 9.64
C SER A 52 5.98 -16.19 8.14
N ALA A 53 5.07 -17.08 7.72
CA ALA A 53 4.88 -17.41 6.30
C ALA A 53 4.38 -16.20 5.50
N HIS A 54 3.41 -15.47 6.04
CA HIS A 54 2.85 -14.27 5.41
C HIS A 54 3.89 -13.15 5.28
N ALA A 55 4.74 -12.94 6.28
CA ALA A 55 5.80 -11.94 6.22
C ALA A 55 6.82 -12.25 5.11
N ALA A 56 7.21 -13.51 4.96
CA ALA A 56 8.11 -13.95 3.90
C ALA A 56 7.53 -13.67 2.50
N ILE A 57 6.26 -14.05 2.27
CA ILE A 57 5.57 -13.81 1.00
C ILE A 57 5.44 -12.31 0.73
N HIS A 58 5.00 -11.53 1.72
CA HIS A 58 4.84 -10.09 1.54
C HIS A 58 6.16 -9.37 1.27
N ASN A 59 7.24 -9.77 1.93
CA ASN A 59 8.57 -9.20 1.68
C ASN A 59 9.08 -9.59 0.29
N HIS A 60 8.88 -10.85 -0.14
CA HIS A 60 9.21 -11.30 -1.48
C HIS A 60 8.44 -10.54 -2.57
N SER A 61 7.17 -10.20 -2.34
CA SER A 61 6.41 -9.39 -3.31
C SER A 61 6.83 -7.92 -3.36
N ASN A 62 7.61 -7.45 -2.39
CA ASN A 62 8.22 -6.12 -2.35
C ASN A 62 9.73 -6.22 -2.67
N LEU A 63 10.07 -6.79 -3.83
CA LEU A 63 11.44 -6.99 -4.31
C LEU A 63 12.26 -5.69 -4.39
N ASP A 64 11.60 -4.55 -4.58
CA ASP A 64 12.27 -3.30 -4.85
C ASP A 64 12.47 -2.46 -3.58
N ARG A 65 13.67 -1.91 -3.44
CA ARG A 65 14.05 -1.05 -2.33
C ARG A 65 13.30 0.29 -2.38
N HIS A 66 12.80 0.66 -3.54
CA HIS A 66 12.02 1.88 -3.75
C HIS A 66 10.59 1.55 -4.19
N ARG A 67 9.66 2.45 -3.83
CA ARG A 67 8.25 2.27 -4.16
C ARG A 67 8.08 2.34 -5.68
N ASN A 68 7.92 1.18 -6.30
CA ASN A 68 7.72 1.06 -7.73
C ASN A 68 6.53 1.87 -8.22
N ARG A 69 6.63 2.38 -9.45
CA ARG A 69 5.50 3.04 -10.11
C ARG A 69 4.33 2.08 -10.12
N ARG A 70 3.12 2.59 -9.85
CA ARG A 70 1.92 1.75 -9.69
C ARG A 70 1.66 0.86 -10.91
N ASP A 71 2.01 1.31 -12.10
CA ASP A 71 1.85 0.57 -13.35
C ASP A 71 2.77 -0.66 -13.38
N MET A 72 4.04 -0.50 -13.01
CA MET A 72 5.00 -1.60 -12.92
C MET A 72 4.60 -2.60 -11.82
N PHE A 73 4.16 -2.10 -10.66
CA PHE A 73 3.66 -2.95 -9.57
C PHE A 73 2.45 -3.81 -9.99
N LYS A 74 1.60 -3.33 -10.90
CA LYS A 74 0.47 -4.11 -11.44
C LYS A 74 0.89 -5.08 -12.55
N GLN A 75 1.87 -4.71 -13.37
CA GLN A 75 2.34 -5.55 -14.48
C GLN A 75 3.14 -6.75 -13.99
N ASN A 76 3.95 -6.59 -12.95
CA ASN A 76 4.87 -7.63 -12.48
C ASN A 76 4.16 -8.93 -12.03
N PRO A 77 3.09 -8.88 -11.21
CA PRO A 77 2.34 -10.09 -10.83
C PRO A 77 1.59 -10.69 -12.02
N SER A 78 1.05 -9.87 -12.92
CA SER A 78 0.31 -10.36 -14.09
C SER A 78 1.21 -11.08 -15.08
N ALA A 79 2.42 -10.57 -15.32
CA ALA A 79 3.43 -11.20 -16.16
C ALA A 79 3.89 -12.53 -15.57
N ALA A 80 4.30 -12.54 -14.29
CA ALA A 80 4.70 -13.76 -13.61
C ALA A 80 3.57 -14.81 -13.65
N LEU A 81 2.32 -14.43 -13.33
CA LEU A 81 1.19 -15.37 -13.31
C LEU A 81 0.87 -15.92 -14.71
N ALA A 82 1.10 -15.15 -15.77
CA ALA A 82 0.98 -15.63 -17.14
C ALA A 82 2.05 -16.70 -17.47
N GLU A 83 3.31 -16.47 -17.08
CA GLU A 83 4.41 -17.45 -17.24
C GLU A 83 4.11 -18.74 -16.47
N TRP A 84 3.65 -18.63 -15.22
CA TRP A 84 3.25 -19.79 -14.41
C TRP A 84 2.12 -20.60 -15.05
N ARG A 85 1.15 -19.93 -15.67
CA ARG A 85 0.05 -20.61 -16.39
C ARG A 85 0.53 -21.32 -17.66
N GLN A 86 1.55 -20.79 -18.33
CA GLN A 86 2.14 -21.44 -19.50
C GLN A 86 2.93 -22.70 -19.12
N LEU A 87 3.60 -22.70 -17.96
CA LEU A 87 4.35 -23.85 -17.46
C LEU A 87 3.46 -24.95 -16.85
N ALA A 88 2.25 -24.61 -16.42
CA ALA A 88 1.29 -25.55 -15.82
C ALA A 88 0.34 -26.21 -16.84
N ALA A 89 0.44 -25.83 -18.11
CA ALA A 89 -0.29 -26.43 -19.24
C ALA A 89 0.52 -27.59 -19.83
#